data_AF-A0A501PFX3-F1
#
_entry.id   AF-A0A501PFX3-F1
#
_cell.length_a   1.000
_cell.length_b   1.000
_cell.length_c   1.000
_cell.angle_alpha   90.00
_cell.angle_beta   90.00
_cell.angle_gamma   90.00
#
_symmetry.space_group_name_H-M   'P 1'
#
loop_
_entity.id
_entity.type
_entity.pdbx_description
1 polymer ?
#
loop_
_entity_poly.entity_id
_entity_poly.type
_entity_poly.pdbx_seq_one_letter_code
_entity_poly.pdbx_strand_id
1 'polypeptide(L)'
;MINFNDPFVMLGLLPLVLTIVSMALTRVYIGEGLGNTLASASLVVSFLLVMLIHFGWPDIPATDQQAKLFYLCLFALLYGVLLDRFPSLDKTSTFFKSVVPVAGVFWTFAPSGPFTFSEAEYRGLALITVLALGHFLKLEQDWQDGIDITWSLLLIAVGGMIIAWMTTADPVATHILLAFVSALAGYMILNLPKKRFPLGAAGLFPSFLIILSSLLNIIMKQPGLSPAIFLLSLIFLADGIGGLLPLQLSPQGKRLATMAGLFTLSLAAAYL
;
A
#
# COMPACT_ATOMS: atom_id res chain seq x y z
N MET A 1 3.80 32.44 -5.47
CA MET A 1 2.45 31.83 -5.50
C MET A 1 2.62 30.33 -5.61
N ILE A 2 1.94 29.55 -4.76
CA ILE A 2 1.92 28.09 -4.90
C ILE A 2 1.10 27.76 -6.15
N ASN A 3 1.68 27.02 -7.10
CA ASN A 3 0.98 26.56 -8.28
C ASN A 3 0.26 25.25 -7.95
N PHE A 4 -1.06 25.28 -7.78
CA PHE A 4 -1.86 24.08 -7.47
C PHE A 4 -1.92 23.07 -8.62
N ASN A 5 -1.51 23.46 -9.83
CA ASN A 5 -1.38 22.54 -10.97
C ASN A 5 -0.03 21.81 -11.00
N ASP A 6 0.91 22.13 -10.08
CA ASP A 6 2.17 21.40 -9.98
C ASP A 6 1.90 19.99 -9.40
N PRO A 7 2.28 18.90 -10.09
CA PRO A 7 2.11 17.53 -9.60
C PRO A 7 2.74 17.29 -8.23
N PHE A 8 3.84 17.97 -7.89
CA PHE A 8 4.44 17.86 -6.55
C PHE A 8 3.57 18.48 -5.46
N VAL A 9 2.87 19.58 -5.76
CA VAL A 9 1.94 20.19 -4.80
C VAL A 9 0.70 19.32 -4.66
N MET A 10 0.13 18.85 -5.78
CA MET A 10 -1.11 18.09 -5.78
C MET A 10 -0.95 16.65 -5.28
N LEU A 11 0.14 15.96 -5.61
CA LEU A 11 0.38 14.58 -5.19
C LEU A 11 1.28 14.51 -3.96
N GLY A 12 2.14 15.50 -3.74
CA GLY A 12 3.02 15.54 -2.58
C GLY A 12 2.36 16.22 -1.38
N LEU A 13 1.99 17.50 -1.50
CA LEU A 13 1.57 18.30 -0.35
C LEU A 13 0.10 18.08 0.03
N LEU A 14 -0.79 18.03 -0.95
CA LEU A 14 -2.23 17.93 -0.71
C LEU A 14 -2.65 16.67 0.07
N PRO A 15 -2.26 15.43 -0.30
CA PRO A 15 -2.66 14.25 0.47
C PRO A 15 -2.09 14.24 1.89
N LEU A 16 -0.90 14.81 2.08
CA LEU A 16 -0.29 14.98 3.41
C LEU A 16 -1.14 15.91 4.28
N VAL A 17 -1.47 17.10 3.78
CA VAL A 17 -2.28 18.08 4.53
C VAL A 17 -3.69 17.55 4.79
N LEU A 18 -4.32 16.94 3.78
CA LEU A 18 -5.65 16.34 3.92
C LEU A 18 -5.64 15.24 4.99
N THR A 19 -4.62 14.39 5.01
CA THR A 19 -4.53 13.32 6.02
C THR A 19 -4.37 13.92 7.41
N ILE A 20 -3.47 14.87 7.61
CA ILE A 20 -3.27 15.52 8.92
C ILE A 20 -4.56 16.18 9.41
N VAL A 21 -5.20 16.98 8.55
CA VAL A 21 -6.41 17.73 8.91
C VAL A 21 -7.58 16.79 9.19
N SER A 22 -7.86 15.85 8.29
CA SER A 22 -8.98 14.92 8.46
C SER A 22 -8.81 14.03 9.68
N MET A 23 -7.60 13.56 9.95
CA MET A 23 -7.29 12.76 11.13
C MET A 23 -7.39 13.55 12.44
N ALA A 24 -6.94 14.81 12.46
CA ALA A 24 -7.09 15.68 13.61
C ALA A 24 -8.57 16.02 13.89
N LEU A 25 -9.33 16.38 12.85
CA LEU A 25 -10.74 16.75 12.96
C LEU A 25 -11.62 15.57 13.39
N THR A 26 -11.41 14.39 12.81
CA THR A 26 -12.19 13.19 13.17
C THR A 26 -12.07 12.84 14.66
N ARG A 27 -10.89 13.05 15.27
CA ARG A 27 -10.71 12.89 16.72
C ARG A 27 -11.50 13.91 17.53
N VAL A 28 -11.42 15.19 17.15
CA VAL A 28 -12.01 16.30 17.91
C VAL A 28 -13.54 16.23 17.91
N TYR A 29 -14.13 15.87 16.77
CA TYR A 29 -15.59 15.97 16.59
C TYR A 29 -16.36 14.67 16.79
N ILE A 30 -15.73 13.49 16.64
CA ILE A 30 -16.46 12.21 16.56
C ILE A 30 -16.19 11.29 17.78
N GLY A 31 -15.20 11.63 18.61
CA GLY A 31 -14.89 10.91 19.86
C GLY A 31 -14.15 9.58 19.68
N GLU A 32 -13.91 8.85 20.78
CA GLU A 32 -12.97 7.71 20.81
C GLU A 32 -13.45 6.45 20.06
N GLY A 33 -14.75 6.31 19.79
CA GLY A 33 -15.29 5.15 19.06
C GLY A 33 -15.13 5.30 17.54
N LEU A 34 -16.10 5.98 16.92
CA LEU A 34 -16.12 6.22 15.47
C LEU A 34 -14.94 7.09 14.99
N GLY A 35 -14.43 7.97 15.85
CA GLY A 35 -13.29 8.82 15.50
C GLY A 35 -12.01 8.01 15.27
N ASN A 36 -11.80 6.88 15.95
CA ASN A 36 -10.64 6.02 15.70
C ASN A 36 -10.73 5.30 14.35
N THR A 37 -11.90 4.76 14.00
CA THR A 37 -12.15 4.14 12.68
C THR A 37 -11.95 5.14 11.55
N LEU A 38 -12.53 6.33 11.68
CA LEU A 38 -12.43 7.38 10.65
C LEU A 38 -11.03 8.00 10.59
N ALA A 39 -10.32 8.10 11.71
CA ALA A 39 -8.93 8.53 11.73
C ALA A 39 -8.02 7.54 11.00
N SER A 40 -8.29 6.23 11.06
CA SER A 40 -7.56 5.25 10.25
C SER A 40 -7.90 5.35 8.76
N ALA A 41 -9.17 5.60 8.42
CA ALA A 41 -9.63 5.76 7.05
C ALA A 41 -9.07 7.04 6.40
N SER A 42 -8.74 8.05 7.20
CA SER A 42 -8.32 9.39 6.77
C SER A 42 -7.19 9.38 5.73
N LEU A 43 -6.21 8.50 5.89
CA LEU A 43 -5.10 8.29 4.97
C LEU A 43 -5.58 7.88 3.58
N VAL A 44 -6.44 6.88 3.52
CA VAL A 44 -6.93 6.30 2.26
C VAL A 44 -7.95 7.22 1.62
N VAL A 45 -8.80 7.85 2.41
CA VAL A 45 -9.75 8.87 1.93
C VAL A 45 -8.99 10.03 1.29
N SER A 46 -7.92 10.51 1.92
CA SER A 46 -7.08 11.58 1.37
C SER A 46 -6.40 11.16 0.07
N PHE A 47 -5.89 9.93 0.01
CA PHE A 47 -5.36 9.35 -1.22
C PHE A 47 -6.42 9.29 -2.34
N LEU A 48 -7.61 8.75 -2.06
CA LEU A 48 -8.69 8.63 -3.04
C LEU A 48 -9.19 10.00 -3.53
N LEU A 49 -9.30 10.99 -2.64
CA LEU A 49 -9.66 12.36 -3.01
C LEU A 49 -8.64 12.96 -3.96
N VAL A 50 -7.35 12.78 -3.68
CA VAL A 50 -6.28 13.28 -4.55
C VAL A 50 -6.25 12.54 -5.89
N MET A 51 -6.52 11.23 -5.90
CA MET A 51 -6.70 10.47 -7.14
C MET A 51 -7.84 11.05 -8.00
N LEU A 52 -8.98 11.37 -7.40
CA LEU A 52 -10.12 12.00 -8.11
C LEU A 52 -9.79 13.39 -8.65
N ILE A 53 -9.05 14.19 -7.88
CA ILE A 53 -8.66 15.54 -8.31
C ILE A 53 -7.64 15.47 -9.45
N HIS A 54 -6.67 14.55 -9.39
CA HIS A 54 -5.59 14.46 -10.38
C HIS A 54 -6.02 13.73 -11.66
N PHE A 55 -6.66 12.57 -11.53
CA PHE A 55 -7.00 11.68 -12.64
C PHE A 55 -8.45 11.82 -13.11
N GLY A 56 -9.29 12.53 -12.35
CA GLY A 56 -10.71 12.67 -12.62
C GLY A 56 -11.54 11.50 -12.08
N TRP A 57 -12.82 11.49 -12.45
CA TRP A 57 -13.71 10.41 -12.08
C TRP A 57 -13.41 9.15 -12.91
N PRO A 58 -13.24 7.97 -12.28
CA PRO A 58 -12.92 6.75 -13.01
C PRO A 58 -14.11 6.23 -13.82
N ASP A 59 -13.83 5.78 -15.05
CA ASP A 59 -14.85 5.25 -15.96
C ASP A 59 -15.53 3.98 -15.41
N ILE A 60 -16.76 3.75 -15.88
CA ILE A 60 -17.55 2.54 -15.62
C ILE A 60 -17.98 1.95 -16.97
N PRO A 61 -17.49 0.76 -17.36
CA PRO A 61 -16.59 -0.13 -16.61
C PRO A 61 -15.14 0.38 -16.54
N ALA A 62 -14.41 0.01 -15.48
CA ALA A 62 -13.00 0.37 -15.31
C ALA A 62 -12.11 -0.37 -16.32
N THR A 63 -11.55 0.37 -17.27
CA THR A 63 -10.71 -0.21 -18.35
C THR A 63 -9.21 -0.04 -18.09
N ASP A 64 -8.81 1.02 -17.40
CA ASP A 64 -7.42 1.35 -17.11
C ASP A 64 -7.02 1.02 -15.66
N GLN A 65 -5.72 0.93 -15.40
CA GLN A 65 -5.20 0.52 -14.09
C GLN A 65 -5.56 1.48 -12.96
N GLN A 66 -5.70 2.79 -13.26
CA GLN A 66 -5.99 3.78 -12.22
C GLN A 66 -7.43 3.65 -11.75
N ALA A 67 -8.40 3.52 -12.67
CA ALA A 67 -9.79 3.28 -12.30
C ALA A 67 -9.96 1.98 -11.52
N LYS A 68 -9.28 0.91 -11.97
CA LYS A 68 -9.27 -0.38 -11.27
C LYS A 68 -8.75 -0.26 -9.85
N LEU A 69 -7.60 0.40 -9.65
CA LEU A 69 -7.04 0.64 -8.33
C LEU A 69 -7.99 1.48 -7.46
N PHE A 70 -8.61 2.52 -8.02
CA PHE A 70 -9.55 3.36 -7.29
C PHE A 70 -10.71 2.54 -6.73
N TYR A 71 -11.36 1.72 -7.56
CA TYR A 71 -12.48 0.88 -7.11
C TYR A 71 -12.06 -0.21 -6.12
N LEU A 72 -10.89 -0.83 -6.33
CA LEU A 72 -10.32 -1.79 -5.37
C LEU A 72 -10.09 -1.14 -4.00
N CYS A 73 -9.49 0.05 -3.98
CA CYS A 73 -9.25 0.80 -2.75
C CYS A 73 -10.53 1.25 -2.08
N LEU A 74 -11.51 1.73 -2.86
CA LEU A 74 -12.81 2.14 -2.33
C LEU A 74 -13.54 0.97 -1.68
N PHE A 75 -13.59 -0.19 -2.35
CA PHE A 75 -14.20 -1.39 -1.79
C PHE A 75 -13.47 -1.87 -0.53
N ALA A 76 -12.14 -1.94 -0.57
CA ALA A 76 -11.33 -2.34 0.58
C ALA A 76 -11.45 -1.37 1.76
N LEU A 77 -11.58 -0.06 1.49
CA LEU A 77 -11.83 0.95 2.50
C LEU A 77 -13.19 0.74 3.17
N LEU A 78 -14.26 0.60 2.38
CA LEU A 78 -15.61 0.34 2.92
C LEU A 78 -15.63 -0.94 3.75
N TYR A 79 -14.99 -2.00 3.25
CA TYR A 79 -14.86 -3.26 3.96
C TYR A 79 -14.08 -3.13 5.27
N GLY A 80 -12.92 -2.46 5.23
CA GLY A 80 -12.10 -2.23 6.40
C GLY A 80 -12.81 -1.37 7.47
N VAL A 81 -13.59 -0.36 7.06
CA VAL A 81 -14.43 0.42 7.98
C VAL A 81 -15.49 -0.47 8.66
N LEU A 82 -16.09 -1.41 7.92
CA LEU A 82 -17.03 -2.36 8.49
C LEU A 82 -16.35 -3.30 9.50
N LEU A 83 -15.14 -3.80 9.21
CA LEU A 83 -14.38 -4.62 10.15
C LEU A 83 -13.99 -3.86 11.41
N ASP A 84 -13.49 -2.63 11.25
CA ASP A 84 -13.12 -1.76 12.37
C ASP A 84 -14.33 -1.42 13.25
N ARG A 85 -15.54 -1.33 12.66
CA ARG A 85 -16.77 -1.04 13.40
C ARG A 85 -17.40 -2.28 14.04
N PHE A 86 -17.29 -3.43 13.40
CA PHE A 86 -17.93 -4.68 13.82
C PHE A 86 -16.89 -5.82 13.93
N PRO A 87 -16.12 -5.87 15.04
CA PRO A 87 -15.06 -6.86 15.22
C PRO A 87 -15.53 -8.33 15.22
N SER A 88 -16.83 -8.58 15.42
CA SER A 88 -17.42 -9.93 15.29
C SER A 88 -17.33 -10.48 13.87
N LEU A 89 -17.29 -9.60 12.86
CA LEU A 89 -17.08 -9.98 11.46
C LEU A 89 -15.65 -10.49 11.21
N ASP A 90 -14.68 -10.03 11.99
CA ASP A 90 -13.27 -10.37 11.80
C ASP A 90 -13.00 -11.87 12.00
N LYS A 91 -13.66 -12.48 12.99
CA LYS A 91 -13.57 -13.93 13.29
C LYS A 91 -14.18 -14.82 12.21
N THR A 92 -15.07 -14.27 11.38
CA THR A 92 -15.74 -15.00 10.29
C THR A 92 -15.20 -14.63 8.90
N SER A 93 -14.23 -13.71 8.84
CA SER A 93 -13.77 -13.03 7.62
C SER A 93 -12.54 -13.67 6.95
N THR A 94 -12.06 -14.85 7.37
CA THR A 94 -10.89 -15.51 6.75
C THR A 94 -11.03 -15.64 5.22
N PHE A 95 -12.25 -15.87 4.73
CA PHE A 95 -12.56 -15.85 3.30
C PHE A 95 -12.31 -14.48 2.66
N PHE A 96 -12.84 -13.40 3.22
CA PHE A 96 -12.66 -12.06 2.65
C PHE A 96 -11.20 -11.58 2.70
N LYS A 97 -10.49 -11.87 3.79
CA LYS A 97 -9.06 -11.55 3.96
C LYS A 97 -8.20 -12.19 2.86
N SER A 98 -8.53 -13.41 2.46
CA SER A 98 -7.83 -14.12 1.38
C SER A 98 -8.31 -13.70 -0.02
N VAL A 99 -9.58 -13.33 -0.18
CA VAL A 99 -10.13 -12.85 -1.45
C VAL A 99 -9.55 -11.49 -1.85
N VAL A 100 -9.28 -10.58 -0.90
CA VAL A 100 -8.75 -9.24 -1.20
C VAL A 100 -7.45 -9.25 -2.04
N PRO A 101 -6.35 -9.90 -1.62
CA PRO A 101 -5.12 -9.94 -2.41
C PRO A 101 -5.32 -10.68 -3.74
N VAL A 102 -6.10 -11.76 -3.74
CA VAL A 102 -6.41 -12.53 -4.97
C VAL A 102 -7.16 -11.65 -5.97
N ALA A 103 -8.25 -11.02 -5.55
CA ALA A 103 -9.02 -10.11 -6.38
C ALA A 103 -8.16 -8.95 -6.88
N GLY A 104 -7.29 -8.38 -6.04
CA GLY A 104 -6.34 -7.34 -6.42
C GLY A 104 -5.42 -7.78 -7.57
N VAL A 105 -4.79 -8.96 -7.45
CA VAL A 105 -3.92 -9.52 -8.51
C VAL A 105 -4.72 -9.77 -9.79
N PHE A 106 -5.80 -10.54 -9.71
CA PHE A 106 -6.58 -10.92 -10.89
C PHE A 106 -7.21 -9.71 -11.60
N TRP A 107 -7.71 -8.73 -10.86
CA TRP A 107 -8.33 -7.54 -11.43
C TRP A 107 -7.30 -6.61 -12.09
N THR A 108 -6.12 -6.47 -11.49
CA THR A 108 -4.99 -5.73 -12.08
C THR A 108 -4.57 -6.37 -13.41
N PHE A 109 -4.44 -7.70 -13.44
CA PHE A 109 -4.06 -8.43 -14.66
C PHE A 109 -5.22 -8.65 -15.64
N ALA A 110 -6.48 -8.42 -15.25
CA ALA A 110 -7.62 -8.68 -16.11
C ALA A 110 -7.53 -7.82 -17.39
N PRO A 111 -7.33 -8.42 -18.57
CA PRO A 111 -7.32 -7.64 -19.81
C PRO A 111 -8.68 -6.97 -20.01
N SER A 112 -8.69 -5.84 -20.72
CA SER A 112 -9.91 -5.21 -21.24
C SER A 112 -10.52 -5.99 -22.43
N GLY A 113 -9.92 -7.12 -22.81
CA GLY A 113 -10.34 -8.04 -23.87
C GLY A 113 -10.30 -9.51 -23.42
N PRO A 114 -10.39 -10.49 -24.34
CA PRO A 114 -10.47 -11.91 -23.98
C PRO A 114 -9.25 -12.38 -23.18
N PHE A 115 -9.49 -13.14 -22.12
CA PHE A 115 -8.48 -13.75 -21.25
C PHE A 115 -7.73 -14.87 -22.00
N THR A 116 -6.64 -14.53 -22.68
CA THR A 116 -5.71 -15.50 -23.24
C THR A 116 -4.33 -15.30 -22.63
N PHE A 117 -3.99 -16.13 -21.65
CA PHE A 117 -2.64 -16.22 -21.09
C PHE A 117 -1.93 -17.44 -21.66
N SER A 118 -0.63 -17.30 -21.93
CA SER A 118 0.29 -18.40 -22.12
C SER A 118 0.48 -19.20 -20.82
N GLU A 119 0.97 -20.43 -20.93
CA GLU A 119 1.25 -21.27 -19.75
C GLU A 119 2.25 -20.61 -18.77
N ALA A 120 3.25 -19.91 -19.30
CA ALA A 120 4.22 -19.19 -18.49
C ALA A 120 3.58 -18.04 -17.70
N GLU A 121 2.64 -17.31 -18.32
CA GLU A 121 1.89 -16.22 -17.66
C GLU A 121 0.96 -16.75 -16.58
N TYR A 122 0.32 -17.92 -16.80
CA TYR A 122 -0.49 -18.57 -15.75
C TYR A 122 0.36 -18.95 -14.53
N ARG A 123 1.55 -19.53 -14.75
CA ARG A 123 2.48 -19.87 -13.65
C ARG A 123 2.96 -18.61 -12.92
N GLY A 124 3.27 -17.55 -13.66
CA GLY A 124 3.65 -16.26 -13.09
C GLY A 124 2.54 -15.64 -12.24
N LEU A 125 1.30 -15.64 -12.75
CA LEU A 125 0.12 -15.14 -12.04
C LEU A 125 -0.15 -15.93 -10.75
N ALA A 126 -0.02 -17.26 -10.80
CA ALA A 126 -0.16 -18.12 -9.64
C ALA A 126 0.91 -17.80 -8.57
N LEU A 127 2.18 -17.67 -8.98
CA LEU A 127 3.27 -17.31 -8.08
C LEU A 127 3.04 -15.93 -7.43
N ILE A 128 2.69 -14.93 -8.22
CA ILE A 128 2.38 -13.57 -7.73
C ILE A 128 1.21 -13.61 -6.74
N THR A 129 0.18 -14.40 -7.02
CA THR A 129 -0.98 -14.54 -6.14
C THR A 129 -0.59 -15.15 -4.80
N VAL A 130 0.21 -16.22 -4.80
CA VAL A 130 0.70 -16.85 -3.57
C VAL A 130 1.58 -15.88 -2.77
N LEU A 131 2.48 -15.15 -3.43
CA LEU A 131 3.32 -14.14 -2.77
C LEU A 131 2.47 -12.99 -2.20
N ALA A 132 1.50 -12.46 -2.95
CA ALA A 132 0.61 -11.41 -2.49
C ALA A 132 -0.19 -11.85 -1.26
N LEU A 133 -0.73 -13.07 -1.27
CA LEU A 133 -1.44 -13.63 -0.14
C LEU A 133 -0.51 -13.81 1.08
N GLY A 134 0.68 -14.38 0.88
CA GLY A 134 1.66 -14.55 1.96
C GLY A 134 2.09 -13.23 2.59
N HIS A 135 2.36 -12.21 1.77
CA HIS A 135 2.68 -10.87 2.26
C HIS A 135 1.51 -10.23 3.03
N PHE A 136 0.29 -10.34 2.52
CA PHE A 136 -0.89 -9.80 3.20
C PHE A 136 -1.13 -10.47 4.55
N LEU A 137 -1.10 -11.81 4.59
CA LEU A 137 -1.28 -12.57 5.83
C LEU A 137 -0.19 -12.26 6.86
N LYS A 138 1.06 -12.12 6.44
CA LYS A 138 2.14 -11.71 7.34
C LYS A 138 1.96 -10.29 7.86
N LEU A 139 1.59 -9.35 6.99
CA LEU A 139 1.33 -7.97 7.36
C LEU A 139 0.15 -7.86 8.35
N GLU A 140 -0.89 -8.65 8.13
CA GLU A 140 -2.04 -8.74 9.03
C GLU A 140 -1.66 -9.35 10.38
N GLN A 141 -0.85 -10.41 10.38
CA GLN A 141 -0.33 -11.00 11.61
C GLN A 141 0.48 -9.97 12.42
N ASP A 142 1.41 -9.26 11.77
CA ASP A 142 2.20 -8.21 12.43
C ASP A 142 1.30 -7.11 13.01
N TRP A 143 0.26 -6.72 12.27
CA TRP A 143 -0.73 -5.76 12.74
C TRP A 143 -1.49 -6.25 13.98
N GLN A 144 -1.93 -7.51 13.99
CA GLN A 144 -2.62 -8.13 15.13
C GLN A 144 -1.70 -8.29 16.36
N ASP A 145 -0.42 -8.59 16.12
CA ASP A 145 0.62 -8.70 17.15
C ASP A 145 1.07 -7.32 17.69
N GLY A 146 0.49 -6.22 17.20
CA GLY A 146 0.78 -4.86 17.63
C GLY A 146 2.11 -4.29 17.09
N ILE A 147 2.73 -4.98 16.14
CA ILE A 147 3.95 -4.55 15.48
C ILE A 147 3.64 -3.33 14.59
N ASP A 148 4.54 -2.35 14.56
CA ASP A 148 4.36 -1.19 13.68
C ASP A 148 4.62 -1.53 12.21
N ILE A 149 3.55 -1.73 11.46
CA ILE A 149 3.58 -2.02 10.03
C ILE A 149 3.70 -0.76 9.15
N THR A 150 3.50 0.44 9.72
CA THR A 150 3.51 1.70 8.98
C THR A 150 4.85 1.96 8.30
N TRP A 151 5.96 1.58 8.96
CA TRP A 151 7.30 1.68 8.40
C TRP A 151 7.52 0.74 7.21
N SER A 152 6.98 -0.47 7.25
CA SER A 152 7.07 -1.42 6.14
C SER A 152 6.29 -0.90 4.93
N LEU A 153 5.08 -0.41 5.14
CA LEU A 153 4.27 0.24 4.11
C LEU A 153 5.01 1.44 3.49
N LEU A 154 5.61 2.29 4.33
CA LEU A 154 6.32 3.48 3.87
C LEU A 154 7.54 3.12 3.03
N LEU A 155 8.42 2.23 3.52
CA LEU A 155 9.64 1.87 2.80
C LEU A 155 9.33 1.18 1.46
N ILE A 156 8.33 0.31 1.42
CA ILE A 156 7.94 -0.34 0.16
C ILE A 156 7.34 0.68 -0.80
N ALA A 157 6.48 1.58 -0.33
CA ALA A 157 5.89 2.61 -1.19
C ALA A 157 6.94 3.60 -1.72
N VAL A 158 7.85 4.06 -0.87
CA VAL A 158 8.98 4.93 -1.26
C VAL A 158 9.92 4.20 -2.23
N GLY A 159 10.25 2.93 -1.96
CA GLY A 159 11.11 2.13 -2.82
C GLY A 159 10.50 1.93 -4.19
N GLY A 160 9.21 1.57 -4.24
CA GLY A 160 8.46 1.43 -5.49
C GLY A 160 8.38 2.74 -6.27
N MET A 161 8.18 3.86 -5.59
CA MET A 161 8.15 5.19 -6.19
C MET A 161 9.51 5.55 -6.80
N ILE A 162 10.60 5.34 -6.07
CA ILE A 162 11.96 5.60 -6.55
C ILE A 162 12.30 4.72 -7.75
N ILE A 163 12.00 3.42 -7.68
CA ILE A 163 12.21 2.48 -8.79
C ILE A 163 11.43 2.93 -10.03
N ALA A 164 10.14 3.25 -9.89
CA ALA A 164 9.29 3.71 -10.98
C ALA A 164 9.81 5.02 -11.61
N TRP A 165 10.30 5.95 -10.77
CA TRP A 165 10.82 7.23 -11.21
C TRP A 165 12.16 7.10 -11.94
N MET A 166 13.13 6.38 -11.36
CA MET A 166 14.49 6.25 -11.91
C MET A 166 14.53 5.55 -13.28
N THR A 167 13.64 4.59 -13.48
CA THR A 167 13.63 3.71 -14.66
C THR A 167 12.71 4.23 -15.75
N THR A 168 12.05 5.38 -15.50
CA THR A 168 10.93 5.93 -16.28
C THR A 168 9.84 4.90 -16.60
N ALA A 169 9.76 3.81 -15.81
CA ALA A 169 8.91 2.66 -16.07
C ALA A 169 7.44 3.02 -16.10
N ASP A 170 7.01 3.87 -15.18
CA ASP A 170 5.63 4.32 -15.15
C ASP A 170 5.44 5.66 -14.40
N PRO A 171 5.18 6.76 -15.14
CA PRO A 171 4.77 8.02 -14.53
C PRO A 171 3.51 7.87 -13.65
N VAL A 172 2.58 6.99 -14.04
CA VAL A 172 1.32 6.77 -13.31
C VAL A 172 1.59 6.10 -11.96
N ALA A 173 2.36 5.00 -11.93
CA ALA A 173 2.72 4.35 -10.67
C ALA A 173 3.52 5.28 -9.75
N THR A 174 4.39 6.11 -10.33
CA THR A 174 5.13 7.14 -9.57
C THR A 174 4.17 8.13 -8.91
N HIS A 175 3.18 8.64 -9.64
CA HIS A 175 2.18 9.58 -9.11
C HIS A 175 1.30 8.96 -8.03
N ILE A 176 0.84 7.72 -8.24
CA ILE A 176 0.04 6.95 -7.27
C ILE A 176 0.85 6.75 -5.98
N LEU A 177 2.08 6.24 -6.09
CA LEU A 177 2.91 5.98 -4.92
C LEU A 177 3.34 7.26 -4.22
N LEU A 178 3.58 8.35 -4.94
CA LEU A 178 3.84 9.67 -4.35
C LEU A 178 2.65 10.15 -3.50
N ALA A 179 1.42 10.09 -4.05
CA ALA A 179 0.21 10.45 -3.31
C ALA A 179 0.02 9.60 -2.06
N PHE A 180 0.28 8.30 -2.16
CA PHE A 180 0.18 7.37 -1.05
C PHE A 180 1.26 7.60 0.01
N VAL A 181 2.53 7.75 -0.38
CA VAL A 181 3.66 8.06 0.52
C VAL A 181 3.39 9.34 1.30
N SER A 182 2.87 10.37 0.63
CA SER A 182 2.53 11.63 1.26
C SER A 182 1.37 11.53 2.26
N ALA A 183 0.32 10.78 1.92
CA ALA A 183 -0.75 10.49 2.87
C ALA A 183 -0.22 9.72 4.09
N LEU A 184 0.62 8.71 3.86
CA LEU A 184 1.26 7.91 4.91
C LEU A 184 2.19 8.73 5.80
N ALA A 185 2.96 9.65 5.22
CA ALA A 185 3.76 10.60 5.96
C ALA A 185 2.89 11.51 6.86
N GLY A 186 1.76 12.02 6.33
CA GLY A 186 0.78 12.78 7.10
C GLY A 186 0.23 11.99 8.30
N TYR A 187 -0.12 10.73 8.10
CA TYR A 187 -0.54 9.81 9.16
C TYR A 187 0.56 9.59 10.21
N MET A 188 1.80 9.41 9.78
CA MET A 188 2.95 9.18 10.67
C MET A 188 3.31 10.42 11.50
N ILE A 189 3.20 11.63 10.95
CA ILE A 189 3.46 12.89 11.68
C ILE A 189 2.60 12.98 12.95
N LEU A 190 1.34 12.53 12.90
CA LEU A 190 0.43 12.54 14.04
C LEU A 190 0.60 11.36 14.99
N ASN A 191 1.39 10.35 14.61
CA ASN A 191 1.60 9.10 15.35
C ASN A 191 3.04 8.85 15.81
N LEU A 192 3.96 9.77 15.52
CA LEU A 192 5.33 9.74 16.03
C LEU A 192 5.56 10.84 17.08
N PRO A 193 6.38 10.57 18.12
CA PRO A 193 7.02 9.28 18.43
C PRO A 193 6.10 8.29 19.16
N LYS A 194 4.91 8.71 19.59
CA LYS A 194 3.93 7.86 20.26
C LYS A 194 2.71 7.67 19.36
N LYS A 195 2.32 6.42 19.13
CA LYS A 195 1.10 6.08 18.40
C LYS A 195 -0.11 6.61 19.15
N ARG A 196 -0.81 7.57 18.55
CA ARG A 196 -2.03 8.20 19.12
C ARG A 196 -3.29 7.64 18.50
N PHE A 197 -3.16 7.05 17.32
CA PHE A 197 -4.22 6.51 16.50
C PHE A 197 -3.74 5.17 15.93
N PRO A 198 -4.50 4.07 16.13
CA PRO A 198 -4.17 2.80 15.52
C PRO A 198 -4.47 2.85 14.02
N LEU A 199 -3.65 2.16 13.23
CA LEU A 199 -3.99 1.83 11.86
C LEU A 199 -4.96 0.66 11.94
N GLY A 200 -6.22 0.86 11.56
CA GLY A 200 -7.24 -0.17 11.48
C GLY A 200 -7.24 -0.90 10.14
N ALA A 201 -8.18 -1.83 9.96
CA ALA A 201 -8.40 -2.54 8.71
C ALA A 201 -8.71 -1.58 7.56
N ALA A 202 -9.44 -0.48 7.85
CA ALA A 202 -9.74 0.59 6.90
C ALA A 202 -8.50 1.25 6.30
N GLY A 203 -7.40 1.32 7.06
CA GLY A 203 -6.12 1.81 6.56
C GLY A 203 -5.29 0.70 5.91
N LEU A 204 -5.20 -0.47 6.57
CA LEU A 204 -4.34 -1.58 6.18
C LEU A 204 -4.67 -2.16 4.80
N PHE A 205 -5.93 -2.54 4.58
CA PHE A 205 -6.34 -3.33 3.41
C PHE A 205 -6.13 -2.54 2.10
N PRO A 206 -6.68 -1.33 1.95
CA PRO A 206 -6.41 -0.51 0.77
C PRO A 206 -4.92 -0.12 0.65
N SER A 207 -4.20 0.14 1.75
CA SER A 207 -2.75 0.45 1.69
C SER A 207 -1.97 -0.68 1.03
N PHE A 208 -2.25 -1.93 1.41
CA PHE A 208 -1.64 -3.09 0.79
C PHE A 208 -2.00 -3.19 -0.71
N LEU A 209 -3.27 -2.96 -1.08
CA LEU A 209 -3.69 -3.00 -2.48
C LEU A 209 -3.07 -1.89 -3.33
N ILE A 210 -2.89 -0.68 -2.78
CA ILE A 210 -2.20 0.43 -3.46
C ILE A 210 -0.76 0.02 -3.80
N ILE A 211 -0.04 -0.50 -2.82
CA ILE A 211 1.34 -0.98 -3.01
C ILE A 211 1.35 -2.12 -4.02
N LEU A 212 0.55 -3.17 -3.81
CA LEU A 212 0.53 -4.34 -4.66
C LEU A 212 0.23 -3.98 -6.12
N SER A 213 -0.86 -3.24 -6.37
CA SER A 213 -1.27 -2.90 -7.73
C SER A 213 -0.24 -1.99 -8.42
N SER A 214 0.37 -1.06 -7.68
CA SER A 214 1.42 -0.18 -8.22
C SER A 214 2.67 -0.96 -8.60
N LEU A 215 3.12 -1.87 -7.73
CA LEU A 215 4.29 -2.73 -7.99
C LEU A 215 4.04 -3.67 -9.17
N LEU A 216 2.85 -4.27 -9.26
CA LEU A 216 2.48 -5.11 -10.40
C LEU A 216 2.45 -4.33 -11.70
N ASN A 217 1.91 -3.10 -11.69
CA ASN A 217 1.89 -2.25 -12.87
C ASN A 217 3.31 -1.88 -13.33
N ILE A 218 4.26 -1.64 -12.40
CA ILE A 218 5.68 -1.45 -12.75
C ILE A 218 6.26 -2.71 -13.41
N ILE A 219 6.03 -3.90 -12.84
CA ILE A 219 6.50 -5.17 -13.42
C ILE A 219 5.90 -5.40 -14.81
N MET A 220 4.61 -5.15 -15.00
CA MET A 220 3.93 -5.34 -16.29
C MET A 220 4.50 -4.44 -17.38
N LYS A 221 4.89 -3.21 -17.04
CA LYS A 221 5.48 -2.26 -18.00
C LYS A 221 6.97 -2.50 -18.23
N GLN A 222 7.71 -2.92 -17.20
CA GLN A 222 9.13 -3.23 -17.27
C GLN A 222 9.45 -4.52 -16.50
N PRO A 223 9.31 -5.70 -17.14
CA PRO A 223 9.53 -6.99 -16.49
C PRO A 223 10.95 -7.19 -15.92
N GLY A 224 11.95 -6.48 -16.47
CA GLY A 224 13.32 -6.49 -15.97
C GLY A 224 13.46 -6.04 -14.51
N LEU A 225 12.51 -5.26 -13.99
CA LEU A 225 12.50 -4.78 -12.60
C LEU A 225 11.96 -5.79 -11.59
N SER A 226 11.52 -6.97 -12.05
CA SER A 226 10.97 -8.02 -11.18
C SER A 226 11.90 -8.41 -10.01
N PRO A 227 13.23 -8.57 -10.19
CA PRO A 227 14.13 -8.88 -9.08
C PRO A 227 14.18 -7.76 -8.02
N ALA A 228 14.23 -6.50 -8.46
CA ALA A 228 14.23 -5.34 -7.57
C ALA A 228 12.93 -5.26 -6.75
N ILE A 229 11.78 -5.42 -7.41
CA ILE A 229 10.47 -5.38 -6.76
C ILE A 229 10.28 -6.59 -5.84
N PHE A 230 10.79 -7.76 -6.21
CA PHE A 230 10.80 -8.93 -5.34
C PHE A 230 11.58 -8.66 -4.05
N LEU A 231 12.82 -8.17 -4.15
CA LEU A 231 13.64 -7.80 -2.99
C LEU A 231 12.96 -6.75 -2.11
N LEU A 232 12.32 -5.76 -2.74
CA LEU A 232 11.55 -4.73 -2.03
C LEU A 232 10.37 -5.35 -1.27
N SER A 233 9.64 -6.29 -1.88
CA SER A 233 8.48 -6.94 -1.26
C SER A 233 8.85 -7.79 -0.03
N LEU A 234 10.08 -8.32 0.03
CA LEU A 234 10.59 -9.06 1.19
C LEU A 234 10.67 -8.21 2.47
N ILE A 235 10.52 -6.89 2.39
CA ILE A 235 10.39 -6.01 3.57
C ILE A 235 9.21 -6.44 4.45
N PHE A 236 8.14 -7.01 3.89
CA PHE A 236 7.04 -7.58 4.68
C PHE A 236 7.48 -8.78 5.55
N LEU A 237 8.58 -9.44 5.19
CA LEU A 237 9.13 -10.60 5.88
C LEU A 237 10.39 -10.26 6.71
N ALA A 238 10.66 -8.97 6.93
CA ALA A 238 11.91 -8.51 7.52
C ALA A 238 12.21 -9.09 8.91
N ASP A 239 11.19 -9.36 9.75
CA ASP A 239 11.39 -10.00 11.05
C ASP A 239 11.89 -11.45 10.92
N GLY A 240 11.30 -12.21 10.00
CA GLY A 240 11.71 -13.59 9.75
C GLY A 240 13.12 -13.67 9.16
N ILE A 241 13.42 -12.81 8.19
CA ILE A 241 14.76 -12.73 7.58
C ILE A 241 15.78 -12.25 8.61
N GLY A 242 15.46 -11.20 9.38
CA GLY A 242 16.35 -10.65 10.40
C GLY A 242 16.68 -11.64 11.52
N GLY A 243 15.74 -12.53 11.86
CA GLY A 243 15.95 -13.63 12.80
C GLY A 243 17.03 -14.63 12.38
N LEU A 244 17.22 -14.81 11.06
CA LEU A 244 18.24 -15.69 10.48
C LEU A 244 19.62 -15.03 10.39
N LEU A 245 19.69 -13.70 10.47
CA LEU A 245 20.94 -12.97 10.36
C LEU A 245 21.73 -13.00 11.67
N PRO A 246 23.06 -13.22 11.63
CA PRO A 246 23.93 -13.25 12.80
C PRO A 246 24.26 -11.83 13.31
N LEU A 247 23.26 -10.95 13.42
CA LEU A 247 23.39 -9.59 13.91
C LEU A 247 23.24 -9.55 15.44
N GLN A 248 24.15 -8.85 16.13
CA GLN A 248 24.07 -8.59 17.57
C GLN A 248 23.24 -7.32 17.85
N LEU A 249 21.97 -7.34 17.46
CA LEU A 249 21.02 -6.25 17.65
C LEU A 249 19.78 -6.74 18.41
N SER A 250 19.05 -5.81 19.03
CA SER A 250 17.71 -6.09 19.56
C SER A 250 16.77 -6.56 18.43
N PRO A 251 15.67 -7.28 18.71
CA PRO A 251 14.73 -7.73 17.68
C PRO A 251 14.24 -6.60 16.77
N GLN A 252 13.88 -5.44 17.35
CA GLN A 252 13.50 -4.26 16.58
C GLN A 252 14.66 -3.71 15.73
N GLY A 253 15.89 -3.72 16.28
CA GLY A 253 17.09 -3.33 15.54
C GLY A 253 17.37 -4.25 14.34
N LYS A 254 17.19 -5.56 14.51
CA LYS A 254 17.33 -6.55 13.42
C LYS A 254 16.30 -6.30 12.32
N ARG A 255 15.03 -6.06 12.68
CA ARG A 255 13.96 -5.75 11.73
C ARG A 255 14.32 -4.53 10.90
N LEU A 256 14.62 -3.40 11.55
CA LEU A 256 14.95 -2.15 10.88
C LEU A 256 16.19 -2.29 9.98
N ALA A 257 17.24 -2.95 10.46
CA ALA A 257 18.44 -3.21 9.66
C ALA A 257 18.14 -4.06 8.43
N THR A 258 17.30 -5.09 8.58
CA THR A 258 16.88 -5.96 7.48
C THR A 258 16.03 -5.21 6.46
N MET A 259 15.08 -4.39 6.92
CA MET A 259 14.27 -3.54 6.05
C MET A 259 15.14 -2.57 5.25
N ALA A 260 16.10 -1.90 5.91
CA ALA A 260 17.03 -0.97 5.25
C ALA A 260 17.95 -1.68 4.25
N GLY A 261 18.45 -2.88 4.60
CA GLY A 261 19.25 -3.71 3.71
C GLY A 261 18.48 -4.13 2.46
N LEU A 262 17.26 -4.67 2.62
CA LEU A 262 16.39 -5.05 1.50
C LEU A 262 16.01 -3.87 0.63
N PHE A 263 15.68 -2.73 1.23
CA PHE A 263 15.42 -1.48 0.51
C PHE A 263 16.64 -1.09 -0.35
N THR A 264 17.84 -1.08 0.23
CA THR A 264 19.06 -0.69 -0.48
C THR A 264 19.39 -1.67 -1.62
N LEU A 265 19.28 -2.98 -1.36
CA LEU A 265 19.48 -4.02 -2.37
C LEU A 265 18.45 -3.93 -3.50
N SER A 266 17.20 -3.60 -3.19
CA SER A 266 16.17 -3.41 -4.22
C SER A 266 16.50 -2.25 -5.15
N LEU A 267 16.98 -1.11 -4.61
CA LEU A 267 17.39 0.03 -5.43
C LEU A 267 18.62 -0.30 -6.27
N ALA A 268 19.61 -0.98 -5.69
CA ALA A 268 20.79 -1.42 -6.44
C ALA A 268 20.41 -2.39 -7.58
N ALA A 269 19.49 -3.33 -7.32
CA ALA A 269 19.01 -4.27 -8.33
C ALA A 269 18.21 -3.58 -9.45
N ALA A 270 17.57 -2.44 -9.19
CA ALA A 270 16.87 -1.65 -10.21
C ALA A 270 17.82 -0.85 -11.11
N TYR A 271 19.08 -0.66 -10.70
CA TYR A 271 20.12 0.01 -11.49
C TYR A 271 20.90 -0.92 -12.42
N LEU A 272 20.80 -2.24 -12.23
CA LEU A 272 21.48 -3.26 -13.01
C LEU A 272 20.64 -3.69 -14.22
#